data_AF-A0A960GH58-F1
#
_entry.id   AF-A0A960GH58-F1
#
_cell.length_a   1.000
_cell.length_b   1.000
_cell.length_c   1.000
_cell.angle_alpha   90.00
_cell.angle_beta   90.00
_cell.angle_gamma   90.00
#
_symmetry.space_group_name_H-M   'P 1'
#
loop_
_entity.id
_entity.type
_entity.pdbx_description
1 polymer ?
#
loop_
_entity_poly.entity_id
_entity_poly.type
_entity_poly.pdbx_seq_one_letter_code
_entity_poly.pdbx_strand_id
1 'polypeptide(L)'
;MAVSEQRRREVIDALRRGTVPYDGLDLLAVGLDRFEAATNAELDTVGAGGSVFKAVRGEYGSGKTFFSRWLVERARQRGFASGEMQISETETPLHRLETVYRRVVENLTTAEYPASAFRDVIDGWLFTLEQDAIVAGADANDEPALSAAVESLLNKRLALIARSTPAFATALRAYRQAMLAGDGAAADGIIAWLGGQPNVAASVRRSAGVKGELDHFGALGALQGLLLVLRDSGFAGLVLVLDEVETLQRVRSDVRDKALNALRQLMDEVDAGRFPGLYLIITGTPAFFDGMQGVQRLPPLAQRLATDFSADERFDNPRATQIRLPGFSQESLVELGVKVRDLYAVGADPRVGKVVDDAYVADLAQAVSGRLGVGVAPRLFVKKLVGDVLDRVDQFPDFDPYQHYALTVRAGDLTDAERQSVDDIDLDI
;
A
#
# COMPACT_ATOMS: atom_id res chain seq x y z
N MET A 1 21.85 8.97 10.78
CA MET A 1 20.98 9.66 11.77
C MET A 1 20.66 8.67 12.88
N ALA A 2 20.69 9.08 14.15
CA ALA A 2 20.32 8.18 15.25
C ALA A 2 18.83 7.82 15.15
N VAL A 3 18.53 6.52 15.15
CA VAL A 3 17.14 6.02 15.14
C VAL A 3 16.51 6.32 16.50
N SER A 4 15.31 6.90 16.52
CA SER A 4 14.61 7.18 17.79
C SER A 4 14.25 5.87 18.50
N GLU A 5 14.21 5.90 19.83
CA GLU A 5 13.90 4.70 20.62
C GLU A 5 12.51 4.12 20.29
N GLN A 6 11.52 4.99 20.07
CA GLN A 6 10.17 4.60 19.69
C GLN A 6 10.16 3.88 18.33
N ARG A 7 10.76 4.49 17.28
CA ARG A 7 10.82 3.92 15.92
C ARG A 7 11.49 2.55 15.95
N ARG A 8 12.57 2.40 16.72
CA ARG A 8 13.25 1.12 16.92
C ARG A 8 12.33 0.08 17.56
N ARG A 9 11.65 0.42 18.67
CA ARG A 9 10.75 -0.51 19.37
C ARG A 9 9.62 -1.00 18.47
N GLU A 10 8.99 -0.09 17.70
CA GLU A 10 7.91 -0.43 16.77
C GLU A 10 8.37 -1.41 15.68
N VAL A 11 9.55 -1.19 15.09
CA VAL A 11 10.16 -2.10 14.12
C VAL A 11 10.42 -3.47 14.74
N ILE A 12 11.12 -3.53 15.88
CA ILE A 12 11.46 -4.81 16.54
C ILE A 12 10.18 -5.57 16.94
N ASP A 13 9.16 -4.89 17.45
CA ASP A 13 7.88 -5.51 17.83
C ASP A 13 7.12 -6.08 16.62
N ALA A 14 7.14 -5.39 15.48
CA ALA A 14 6.57 -5.90 14.24
C ALA A 14 7.30 -7.16 13.75
N LEU A 15 8.64 -7.12 13.77
CA LEU A 15 9.49 -8.25 13.41
C LEU A 15 9.30 -9.46 14.35
N ARG A 16 9.15 -9.22 15.65
CA ARG A 16 8.83 -10.24 16.67
C ARG A 16 7.51 -10.96 16.37
N ARG A 17 6.52 -10.25 15.82
CA ARG A 17 5.24 -10.83 15.37
C ARG A 17 5.32 -11.50 13.99
N GLY A 18 6.42 -11.32 13.27
CA GLY A 18 6.56 -11.76 11.88
C GLY A 18 5.69 -10.95 10.92
N THR A 19 5.54 -9.64 11.19
CA THR A 19 4.82 -8.69 10.33
C THR A 19 5.79 -7.64 9.78
N VAL A 20 5.52 -7.09 8.60
CA VAL A 20 6.29 -5.97 8.06
C VAL A 20 5.97 -4.71 8.89
N PRO A 21 6.96 -3.94 9.36
CA PRO A 21 6.73 -2.67 10.05
C PRO A 21 5.92 -1.67 9.20
N TYR A 22 5.25 -0.73 9.85
CA TYR A 22 4.55 0.37 9.16
C TYR A 22 5.51 1.50 8.76
N ASP A 23 6.50 1.79 9.62
CA ASP A 23 7.55 2.79 9.42
C ASP A 23 8.93 2.17 9.67
N GLY A 24 10.00 2.80 9.20
CA GLY A 24 11.36 2.33 9.48
C GLY A 24 11.86 1.27 8.50
N LEU A 25 11.29 1.20 7.31
CA LEU A 25 11.67 0.20 6.31
C LEU A 25 13.03 0.51 5.69
N ASP A 26 13.45 1.78 5.69
CA ASP A 26 14.82 2.21 5.36
C ASP A 26 15.89 1.48 6.20
N LEU A 27 15.57 1.10 7.44
CA LEU A 27 16.49 0.40 8.33
C LEU A 27 16.68 -1.08 7.96
N LEU A 28 15.73 -1.64 7.21
CA LEU A 28 15.67 -3.06 6.86
C LEU A 28 15.83 -3.31 5.35
N ALA A 29 15.91 -2.26 4.54
CA ALA A 29 16.00 -2.37 3.09
C ALA A 29 17.29 -3.09 2.69
N VAL A 30 17.14 -4.21 1.98
CA VAL A 30 18.24 -5.02 1.42
C VAL A 30 17.92 -5.25 -0.05
N GLY A 31 18.87 -4.97 -0.94
CA GLY A 31 18.73 -5.20 -2.38
C GLY A 31 17.74 -4.29 -3.13
N LEU A 32 17.17 -3.28 -2.48
CA LEU A 32 16.18 -2.39 -3.09
C LEU A 32 16.77 -1.19 -3.84
N ASP A 33 18.05 -0.86 -3.59
CA ASP A 33 18.72 0.32 -4.16
C ASP A 33 18.65 0.36 -5.69
N ARG A 34 18.66 -0.81 -6.34
CA ARG A 34 18.56 -0.93 -7.80
C ARG A 34 17.24 -0.39 -8.38
N PHE A 35 16.18 -0.32 -7.58
CA PHE A 35 14.88 0.20 -8.01
C PHE A 35 14.72 1.69 -7.71
N GLU A 36 15.54 2.25 -6.82
CA GLU A 36 15.37 3.60 -6.28
C GLU A 36 15.34 4.68 -7.37
N ALA A 37 16.26 4.63 -8.33
CA ALA A 37 16.33 5.64 -9.39
C ALA A 37 15.07 5.62 -10.28
N ALA A 38 14.53 4.44 -10.59
CA ALA A 38 13.35 4.31 -11.42
C ALA A 38 12.08 4.73 -10.68
N THR A 39 11.91 4.26 -9.43
CA THR A 39 10.73 4.61 -8.63
C THR A 39 10.70 6.09 -8.27
N ASN A 40 11.85 6.72 -8.03
CA ASN A 40 11.93 8.17 -7.83
C ASN A 40 11.48 8.94 -9.07
N ALA A 41 11.95 8.56 -10.26
CA ALA A 41 11.55 9.23 -11.51
C ALA A 41 10.05 9.06 -11.81
N GLU A 42 9.47 7.92 -11.45
CA GLU A 42 8.04 7.65 -11.55
C GLU A 42 7.23 8.50 -10.56
N LEU A 43 7.69 8.61 -9.31
CA LEU A 43 7.12 9.54 -8.33
C LEU A 43 7.20 10.99 -8.82
N ASP A 44 8.33 11.42 -9.41
CA ASP A 44 8.46 12.77 -9.97
C ASP A 44 7.47 12.99 -11.14
N THR A 45 7.25 11.97 -11.97
CA THR A 45 6.26 12.00 -13.06
C THR A 45 4.84 12.18 -12.52
N VAL A 46 4.49 11.43 -11.47
CA VAL A 46 3.16 11.51 -10.84
C VAL A 46 2.98 12.87 -10.15
N GLY A 47 4.01 13.36 -9.46
CA GLY A 47 4.05 14.68 -8.83
C GLY A 47 3.88 15.84 -9.81
N ALA A 48 4.31 15.66 -11.06
CA ALA A 48 4.10 16.62 -12.15
C ALA A 48 2.69 16.54 -12.77
N GLY A 49 1.79 15.71 -12.23
CA GLY A 49 0.42 15.53 -12.72
C GLY A 49 0.26 14.39 -13.74
N GLY A 50 1.29 13.58 -13.96
CA GLY A 50 1.19 12.33 -14.73
C GLY A 50 0.54 11.21 -13.93
N SER A 51 0.42 10.04 -14.55
CA SER A 51 -0.06 8.82 -13.92
C SER A 51 0.82 7.65 -14.32
N VAL A 52 1.07 6.74 -13.37
CA VAL A 52 2.00 5.62 -13.56
C VAL A 52 1.35 4.33 -13.07
N PHE A 53 1.58 3.25 -13.81
CA PHE A 53 1.28 1.89 -13.40
C PHE A 53 2.59 1.10 -13.24
N LYS A 54 2.70 0.30 -12.17
CA LYS A 54 3.81 -0.64 -11.96
C LYS A 54 3.30 -1.98 -11.41
N ALA A 55 3.83 -3.07 -11.94
CA ALA A 55 3.61 -4.41 -11.41
C ALA A 55 4.88 -4.93 -10.73
N VAL A 56 4.74 -5.40 -9.50
CA VAL A 56 5.82 -5.98 -8.70
C VAL A 56 5.63 -7.49 -8.65
N ARG A 57 6.51 -8.20 -9.33
CA ARG A 57 6.46 -9.65 -9.46
C ARG A 57 7.51 -10.31 -8.57
N GLY A 58 7.11 -11.35 -7.86
CA GLY A 58 8.05 -12.16 -7.07
C GLY A 58 7.37 -13.34 -6.38
N GLU A 59 8.13 -14.37 -6.04
CA GLU A 59 7.62 -15.54 -5.34
C GLU A 59 7.09 -15.17 -3.94
N TYR A 60 6.39 -16.09 -3.28
CA TYR A 60 6.06 -15.92 -1.87
C TYR A 60 7.36 -15.73 -1.05
N GLY A 61 7.35 -14.80 -0.10
CA GLY A 61 8.55 -14.46 0.68
C GLY A 61 9.60 -13.59 -0.02
N SER A 62 9.46 -13.26 -1.31
CA SER A 62 10.41 -12.39 -2.06
C SER A 62 10.41 -10.90 -1.63
N GLY A 63 9.57 -10.51 -0.67
CA GLY A 63 9.50 -9.14 -0.18
C GLY A 63 8.59 -8.20 -0.98
N LYS A 64 7.60 -8.71 -1.73
CA LYS A 64 6.61 -7.88 -2.46
C LYS A 64 5.94 -6.81 -1.59
N THR A 65 5.36 -7.20 -0.46
CA THR A 65 4.73 -6.28 0.51
C THR A 65 5.76 -5.35 1.15
N PHE A 66 6.99 -5.82 1.37
CA PHE A 66 8.07 -4.96 1.87
C PHE A 66 8.44 -3.87 0.85
N PHE A 67 8.58 -4.24 -0.42
CA PHE A 67 8.86 -3.31 -1.52
C PHE A 67 7.75 -2.27 -1.68
N SER A 68 6.48 -2.68 -1.69
CA SER A 68 5.36 -1.76 -1.85
C SER A 68 5.29 -0.76 -0.70
N ARG A 69 5.48 -1.21 0.55
CA ARG A 69 5.54 -0.32 1.71
C ARG A 69 6.76 0.58 1.73
N TRP A 70 7.92 0.08 1.32
CA TRP A 70 9.13 0.90 1.16
C TRP A 70 8.90 2.04 0.15
N LEU A 71 8.24 1.74 -0.98
CA LEU A 71 7.88 2.75 -1.97
C LEU A 71 6.86 3.75 -1.42
N VAL A 72 5.86 3.29 -0.66
CA VAL A 72 4.88 4.14 0.02
C VAL A 72 5.55 5.07 1.05
N GLU A 73 6.46 4.58 1.89
CA GLU A 73 7.19 5.40 2.87
C GLU A 73 7.98 6.52 2.15
N ARG A 74 8.66 6.19 1.05
CA ARG A 74 9.36 7.19 0.21
C ARG A 74 8.43 8.19 -0.44
N ALA A 75 7.26 7.75 -0.89
CA ALA A 75 6.25 8.64 -1.46
C ALA A 75 5.69 9.62 -0.40
N ARG A 76 5.40 9.15 0.81
CA ARG A 76 4.94 10.01 1.92
C ARG A 76 5.98 11.08 2.28
N GLN A 77 7.27 10.73 2.29
CA GLN A 77 8.36 11.70 2.48
C GLN A 77 8.40 12.78 1.39
N ARG A 78 7.81 12.52 0.22
CA ARG A 78 7.65 13.46 -0.90
C ARG A 78 6.28 14.13 -0.96
N GLY A 79 5.47 14.02 0.09
CA GLY A 79 4.15 14.66 0.18
C GLY A 79 3.03 13.93 -0.56
N PHE A 80 3.17 12.64 -0.84
CA PHE A 80 2.07 11.83 -1.39
C PHE A 80 1.15 11.34 -0.29
N ALA A 81 -0.15 11.22 -0.61
CA ALA A 81 -1.04 10.34 0.11
C ALA A 81 -0.83 8.88 -0.35
N SER A 82 -1.24 7.93 0.48
CA SER A 82 -1.12 6.50 0.16
C SER A 82 -2.37 5.73 0.55
N GLY A 83 -2.72 4.72 -0.25
CA GLY A 83 -3.67 3.68 0.12
C GLY A 83 -3.09 2.31 -0.18
N GLU A 84 -3.10 1.40 0.79
CA GLU A 84 -2.63 0.03 0.65
C GLU A 84 -3.78 -0.92 0.99
N MET A 85 -4.03 -1.90 0.13
CA MET A 85 -5.03 -2.93 0.40
C MET A 85 -4.65 -4.24 -0.26
N GLN A 86 -4.93 -5.32 0.45
CA GLN A 86 -4.80 -6.68 -0.06
C GLN A 86 -6.07 -7.05 -0.85
N ILE A 87 -5.88 -7.66 -2.01
CA ILE A 87 -6.99 -8.18 -2.81
C ILE A 87 -7.48 -9.49 -2.20
N SER A 88 -8.79 -9.62 -2.07
CA SER A 88 -9.45 -10.82 -1.56
C SER A 88 -10.86 -10.94 -2.12
N GLU A 89 -11.41 -12.16 -2.17
CA GLU A 89 -12.76 -12.39 -2.67
C GLU A 89 -13.83 -11.76 -1.75
N THR A 90 -13.59 -11.78 -0.45
CA THR A 90 -14.57 -11.42 0.59
C THR A 90 -14.52 -9.94 0.96
N GLU A 91 -13.34 -9.34 1.04
CA GLU A 91 -13.17 -7.99 1.59
C GLU A 91 -12.88 -6.92 0.54
N THR A 92 -12.12 -7.28 -0.51
CA THR A 92 -11.68 -6.35 -1.56
C THR A 92 -11.82 -7.01 -2.96
N PRO A 93 -13.04 -7.40 -3.38
CA PRO A 93 -13.26 -8.01 -4.67
C PRO A 93 -12.94 -7.04 -5.80
N LEU A 94 -11.86 -7.28 -6.56
CA LEU A 94 -11.38 -6.36 -7.61
C LEU A 94 -12.39 -6.10 -8.73
N HIS A 95 -13.37 -6.99 -8.92
CA HIS A 95 -14.45 -6.81 -9.90
C HIS A 95 -15.57 -5.85 -9.45
N ARG A 96 -15.53 -5.35 -8.20
CA ARG A 96 -16.48 -4.37 -7.65
C ARG A 96 -15.74 -3.08 -7.31
N LEU A 97 -15.60 -2.19 -8.29
CA LEU A 97 -14.78 -0.98 -8.13
C LEU A 97 -15.33 -0.03 -7.06
N GLU A 98 -16.62 -0.05 -6.78
CA GLU A 98 -17.22 0.66 -5.65
C GLU A 98 -16.69 0.19 -4.29
N THR A 99 -16.42 -1.11 -4.17
CA THR A 99 -15.82 -1.69 -2.96
C THR A 99 -14.31 -1.37 -2.91
N VAL A 100 -13.62 -1.46 -4.05
CA VAL A 100 -12.21 -1.06 -4.16
C VAL A 100 -12.03 0.40 -3.74
N TYR A 101 -12.82 1.32 -4.29
CA TYR A 101 -12.78 2.74 -3.93
C TYR A 101 -13.05 2.97 -2.43
N ARG A 102 -14.06 2.30 -1.86
CA ARG A 102 -14.31 2.37 -0.40
C ARG A 102 -13.08 1.93 0.39
N ARG A 103 -12.42 0.84 -0.02
CA ARG A 103 -11.19 0.36 0.64
C ARG A 103 -10.01 1.33 0.46
N VAL A 104 -9.90 2.02 -0.68
CA VAL A 104 -8.93 3.13 -0.86
C VAL A 104 -9.18 4.21 0.18
N VAL A 105 -10.43 4.65 0.34
CA VAL A 105 -10.81 5.71 1.28
C VAL A 105 -10.56 5.28 2.74
N GLU A 106 -10.94 4.05 3.11
CA GLU A 106 -10.74 3.51 4.46
C GLU A 106 -9.25 3.40 4.84
N ASN A 107 -8.38 3.06 3.88
CA ASN A 107 -6.93 2.93 4.08
C ASN A 107 -6.14 4.19 3.69
N LEU A 108 -6.82 5.28 3.34
CA LEU A 108 -6.15 6.53 2.96
C LEU A 108 -5.36 7.05 4.15
N THR A 109 -4.07 7.25 3.93
CA THR A 109 -3.10 7.72 4.92
C THR A 109 -2.26 8.84 4.31
N THR A 110 -1.86 9.80 5.12
CA THR A 110 -0.95 10.89 4.71
C THR A 110 0.22 10.97 5.69
N ALA A 111 1.14 11.92 5.49
CA ALA A 111 2.20 12.16 6.48
C ALA A 111 1.65 12.74 7.80
N GLU A 112 0.52 13.46 7.75
CA GLU A 112 -0.08 14.13 8.91
C GLU A 112 -1.12 13.26 9.62
N TYR A 113 -1.92 12.55 8.83
CA TYR A 113 -3.05 11.75 9.32
C TYR A 113 -2.80 10.26 9.11
N PRO A 114 -3.01 9.43 10.16
CA PRO A 114 -3.01 7.98 10.03
C PRO A 114 -4.19 7.50 9.14
N ALA A 115 -4.39 6.18 9.05
CA ALA A 115 -5.44 5.60 8.23
C ALA A 115 -6.84 6.21 8.51
N SER A 116 -7.68 6.21 7.47
CA SER A 116 -8.98 6.90 7.42
C SER A 116 -8.90 8.44 7.34
N ALA A 117 -7.83 8.97 6.74
CA ALA A 117 -7.58 10.40 6.54
C ALA A 117 -8.57 11.13 5.60
N PHE A 118 -9.55 10.44 5.01
CA PHE A 118 -10.39 11.01 3.95
C PHE A 118 -11.20 12.22 4.40
N ARG A 119 -11.79 12.20 5.60
CA ARG A 119 -12.48 13.38 6.12
C ARG A 119 -11.52 14.55 6.28
N ASP A 120 -10.38 14.32 6.94
CA ASP A 120 -9.39 15.37 7.19
C ASP A 120 -8.87 16.00 5.89
N VAL A 121 -8.67 15.18 4.85
CA VAL A 121 -8.28 15.64 3.51
C VAL A 121 -9.37 16.53 2.87
N ILE A 122 -10.64 16.16 3.01
CA ILE A 122 -11.76 16.92 2.45
C ILE A 122 -11.97 18.23 3.22
N ASP A 123 -11.89 18.18 4.55
CA ASP A 123 -12.01 19.36 5.41
C ASP A 123 -10.84 20.34 5.17
N GLY A 124 -9.61 19.83 5.09
CA GLY A 124 -8.42 20.62 4.75
C GLY A 124 -8.50 21.24 3.35
N TRP A 125 -9.07 20.53 2.38
CA TRP A 125 -9.33 21.08 1.05
C TRP A 125 -10.35 22.22 1.08
N LEU A 126 -11.47 22.05 1.79
CA LEU A 126 -12.48 23.09 1.93
C LEU A 126 -11.92 24.34 2.61
N PHE A 127 -11.07 24.18 3.62
CA PHE A 127 -10.34 25.28 4.24
C PHE A 127 -9.41 25.98 3.25
N THR A 128 -8.66 25.21 2.44
CA THR A 128 -7.79 25.75 1.39
C THR A 128 -8.58 26.57 0.36
N LEU A 129 -9.76 26.11 -0.05
CA LEU A 129 -10.64 26.86 -0.96
C LEU A 129 -11.13 28.17 -0.36
N GLU A 130 -11.36 28.22 0.95
CA GLU A 130 -11.71 29.46 1.66
C GLU A 130 -10.54 30.45 1.64
N GLN A 131 -9.33 29.98 1.94
CA GLN A 131 -8.13 30.81 1.86
C GLN A 131 -7.88 31.32 0.43
N ASP A 132 -8.02 30.47 -0.59
CA ASP A 132 -7.93 30.87 -2.00
C ASP A 132 -8.96 31.96 -2.36
N ALA A 133 -10.19 31.86 -1.84
CA ALA A 133 -11.23 32.87 -2.08
C ALA A 133 -10.88 34.22 -1.44
N ILE A 134 -10.32 34.21 -0.22
CA ILE A 134 -9.86 35.43 0.47
C ILE A 134 -8.69 36.06 -0.30
N VAL A 135 -7.69 35.26 -0.71
CA VAL A 135 -6.56 35.71 -1.53
C VAL A 135 -7.03 36.28 -2.87
N ALA A 136 -8.08 35.71 -3.46
CA ALA A 136 -8.70 36.21 -4.68
C ALA A 136 -9.56 37.48 -4.49
N GLY A 137 -9.67 37.99 -3.26
CA GLY A 137 -10.30 39.28 -2.94
C GLY A 137 -11.66 39.21 -2.25
N ALA A 138 -12.10 38.04 -1.78
CA ALA A 138 -13.27 37.95 -0.91
C ALA A 138 -12.97 38.56 0.48
N ASP A 139 -13.90 39.33 1.03
CA ASP A 139 -13.75 39.87 2.38
C ASP A 139 -14.05 38.77 3.42
N ALA A 140 -13.06 38.46 4.25
CA ALA A 140 -13.20 37.46 5.32
C ALA A 140 -14.24 37.87 6.39
N ASN A 141 -14.59 39.16 6.48
CA ASN A 141 -15.57 39.66 7.44
C ASN A 141 -17.01 39.69 6.87
N ASP A 142 -17.18 39.43 5.57
CA ASP A 142 -18.48 39.33 4.91
C ASP A 142 -18.76 37.85 4.62
N GLU A 143 -19.32 37.14 5.61
CA GLU A 143 -19.61 35.71 5.52
C GLU A 143 -20.45 35.33 4.27
N PRO A 144 -21.53 36.06 3.91
CA PRO A 144 -22.27 35.81 2.67
C PRO A 144 -21.40 35.94 1.40
N ALA A 145 -20.61 37.02 1.29
CA ALA A 145 -19.77 37.23 0.12
C ALA A 145 -18.66 36.19 0.01
N LEU A 146 -18.01 35.86 1.14
CA LEU A 146 -17.01 34.80 1.21
C LEU A 146 -17.61 33.45 0.81
N SER A 147 -18.78 33.09 1.34
CA SER A 147 -19.41 31.80 1.03
C SER A 147 -19.76 31.67 -0.45
N ALA A 148 -20.24 32.75 -1.08
CA ALA A 148 -20.51 32.80 -2.52
C ALA A 148 -19.22 32.69 -3.35
N ALA A 149 -18.13 33.32 -2.91
CA ALA A 149 -16.82 33.24 -3.58
C ALA A 149 -16.25 31.81 -3.52
N VAL A 150 -16.31 31.16 -2.35
CA VAL A 150 -15.90 29.77 -2.16
C VAL A 150 -16.75 28.82 -3.00
N GLU A 151 -18.07 29.03 -3.06
CA GLU A 151 -18.93 28.21 -3.92
C GLU A 151 -18.60 28.38 -5.40
N SER A 152 -18.29 29.61 -5.84
CA SER A 152 -17.81 29.86 -7.21
C SER A 152 -16.50 29.10 -7.49
N LEU A 153 -15.56 29.12 -6.55
CA LEU A 153 -14.28 28.41 -6.69
C LEU A 153 -14.47 26.89 -6.70
N LEU A 154 -15.26 26.35 -5.77
CA LEU A 154 -15.62 24.93 -5.70
C LEU A 154 -16.24 24.46 -7.02
N ASN A 155 -17.15 25.26 -7.60
CA ASN A 155 -17.75 24.97 -8.89
C ASN A 155 -16.75 24.96 -10.04
N LYS A 156 -15.77 25.88 -10.05
CA LYS A 156 -14.70 25.92 -11.05
C LYS A 156 -13.78 24.69 -10.93
N ARG A 157 -13.32 24.34 -9.72
CA ARG A 157 -12.44 23.18 -9.49
C ARG A 157 -13.11 21.86 -9.87
N LEU A 158 -14.38 21.69 -9.46
CA LEU A 158 -15.14 20.47 -9.73
C LEU A 158 -15.71 20.39 -11.17
N ALA A 159 -15.52 21.40 -12.02
CA ALA A 159 -16.16 21.46 -13.34
C ALA A 159 -15.80 20.26 -14.24
N LEU A 160 -14.54 19.79 -14.19
CA LEU A 160 -14.11 18.62 -14.97
C LEU A 160 -14.77 17.33 -14.47
N ILE A 161 -14.80 17.15 -13.14
CA ILE A 161 -15.36 15.96 -12.49
C ILE A 161 -16.87 15.93 -12.63
N ALA A 162 -17.53 17.08 -12.56
CA ALA A 162 -18.98 17.18 -12.72
C ALA A 162 -19.46 16.72 -14.12
N ARG A 163 -18.58 16.67 -15.13
CA ARG A 163 -18.93 16.14 -16.47
C ARG A 163 -19.01 14.61 -16.48
N SER A 164 -18.11 13.93 -15.77
CA SER A 164 -18.05 12.46 -15.73
C SER A 164 -18.81 11.88 -14.54
N THR A 165 -18.89 12.60 -13.43
CA THR A 165 -19.45 12.13 -12.15
C THR A 165 -20.12 13.27 -11.38
N PRO A 166 -21.32 13.72 -11.85
CA PRO A 166 -22.04 14.83 -11.23
C PRO A 166 -22.38 14.59 -9.76
N ALA A 167 -22.71 13.35 -9.39
CA ALA A 167 -23.16 13.00 -8.03
C ALA A 167 -22.09 13.25 -6.96
N PHE A 168 -20.81 12.99 -7.29
CA PHE A 168 -19.69 13.24 -6.37
C PHE A 168 -19.54 14.75 -6.08
N ALA A 169 -19.55 15.57 -7.14
CA ALA A 169 -19.48 17.01 -7.00
C ALA A 169 -20.68 17.59 -6.24
N THR A 170 -21.89 17.05 -6.48
CA THR A 170 -23.10 17.44 -5.74
C THR A 170 -22.99 17.10 -4.26
N ALA A 171 -22.53 15.89 -3.91
CA ALA A 171 -22.33 15.49 -2.52
C ALA A 171 -21.27 16.35 -1.81
N LEU A 172 -20.16 16.72 -2.46
CA LEU A 172 -19.17 17.63 -1.87
C LEU A 172 -19.75 19.01 -1.52
N ARG A 173 -20.58 19.57 -2.41
CA ARG A 173 -21.28 20.83 -2.12
C ARG A 173 -22.22 20.67 -0.93
N ALA A 174 -23.00 19.60 -0.92
CA ALA A 174 -23.93 19.31 0.17
C ALA A 174 -23.21 19.10 1.50
N TYR A 175 -22.04 18.46 1.48
CA TYR A 175 -21.20 18.29 2.66
C TYR A 175 -20.77 19.64 3.25
N ARG A 176 -20.24 20.54 2.42
CA ARG A 176 -19.88 21.91 2.86
C ARG A 176 -21.09 22.64 3.44
N GLN A 177 -22.25 22.57 2.78
CA GLN A 177 -23.47 23.24 3.28
C GLN A 177 -23.93 22.67 4.63
N ALA A 178 -23.85 21.34 4.82
CA ALA A 178 -24.16 20.71 6.10
C ALA A 178 -23.19 21.17 7.21
N MET A 179 -21.89 21.31 6.90
CA MET A 179 -20.88 21.83 7.83
C MET A 179 -21.19 23.27 8.24
N LEU A 180 -21.49 24.16 7.28
CA LEU A 180 -21.85 25.56 7.58
C LEU A 180 -23.14 25.70 8.40
N ALA A 181 -24.10 24.81 8.17
CA ALA A 181 -25.35 24.78 8.94
C ALA A 181 -25.21 24.15 10.33
N GLY A 182 -24.04 23.59 10.66
CA GLY A 182 -23.83 22.83 11.91
C GLY A 182 -24.61 21.51 11.96
N ASP A 183 -25.07 20.99 10.83
CA ASP A 183 -25.79 19.71 10.74
C ASP A 183 -24.80 18.54 10.64
N GLY A 184 -24.23 18.18 11.80
CA GLY A 184 -23.24 17.09 11.89
C GLY A 184 -23.78 15.75 11.40
N ALA A 185 -25.06 15.45 11.61
CA ALA A 185 -25.65 14.19 11.18
C ALA A 185 -25.73 14.09 9.64
N ALA A 186 -26.13 15.18 8.97
CA ALA A 186 -26.08 15.24 7.52
C ALA A 186 -24.65 15.19 7.00
N ALA A 187 -23.73 15.97 7.59
CA ALA A 187 -22.32 16.00 7.20
C ALA A 187 -21.69 14.60 7.26
N ASP A 188 -21.89 13.88 8.38
CA ASP A 188 -21.38 12.52 8.60
C ASP A 188 -21.91 11.51 7.58
N GLY A 189 -23.21 11.56 7.28
CA GLY A 189 -23.78 10.66 6.29
C GLY A 189 -23.35 10.99 4.85
N ILE A 190 -23.13 12.28 4.53
CA ILE A 190 -22.68 12.69 3.19
C ILE A 190 -21.22 12.30 2.96
N ILE A 191 -20.33 12.54 3.92
CA ILE A 191 -18.93 12.13 3.79
C ILE A 191 -18.78 10.61 3.76
N ALA A 192 -19.63 9.87 4.50
CA ALA A 192 -19.71 8.42 4.38
C ALA A 192 -20.10 7.97 2.95
N TRP A 193 -21.07 8.66 2.33
CA TRP A 193 -21.46 8.38 0.94
C TRP A 193 -20.33 8.72 -0.05
N LEU A 194 -19.66 9.86 0.13
CA LEU A 194 -18.48 10.25 -0.65
C LEU A 194 -17.36 9.23 -0.53
N GLY A 195 -17.21 8.60 0.64
CA GLY A 195 -16.27 7.51 0.89
C GLY A 195 -16.72 6.15 0.39
N GLY A 196 -17.88 6.03 -0.26
CA GLY A 196 -18.39 4.78 -0.81
C GLY A 196 -18.98 3.81 0.21
N GLN A 197 -19.39 4.29 1.39
CA GLN A 197 -20.11 3.47 2.35
C GLN A 197 -21.48 3.04 1.77
N PRO A 198 -21.82 1.74 1.77
CA PRO A 198 -23.05 1.25 1.16
C PRO A 198 -24.29 1.67 1.96
N ASN A 199 -24.16 1.74 3.28
CA ASN A 199 -25.28 1.91 4.21
C ASN A 199 -25.49 3.38 4.61
N VAL A 200 -25.74 4.26 3.65
CA VAL A 200 -26.13 5.66 3.93
C VAL A 200 -27.65 5.82 3.90
N ALA A 201 -28.20 6.49 4.91
CA ALA A 201 -29.64 6.71 5.01
C ALA A 201 -30.20 7.44 3.77
N ALA A 202 -31.36 6.98 3.27
CA ALA A 202 -32.00 7.58 2.09
C ALA A 202 -32.46 9.04 2.33
N SER A 203 -32.69 9.44 3.59
CA SER A 203 -32.92 10.84 3.96
C SER A 203 -31.70 11.70 3.68
N VAL A 204 -30.50 11.26 4.07
CA VAL A 204 -29.24 11.98 3.87
C VAL A 204 -28.89 12.08 2.38
N ARG A 205 -29.04 10.99 1.63
CA ARG A 205 -28.82 11.03 0.17
C ARG A 205 -29.76 12.02 -0.52
N ARG A 206 -31.04 12.05 -0.11
CA ARG A 206 -32.04 13.00 -0.65
C ARG A 206 -31.72 14.44 -0.28
N SER A 207 -31.34 14.73 0.96
CA SER A 207 -30.97 16.10 1.36
C SER A 207 -29.73 16.60 0.61
N ALA A 208 -28.80 15.69 0.31
CA ALA A 208 -27.62 15.99 -0.50
C ALA A 208 -27.87 16.03 -2.02
N GLY A 209 -29.10 15.79 -2.49
CA GLY A 209 -29.42 15.80 -3.92
C GLY A 209 -28.78 14.66 -4.72
N VAL A 210 -28.28 13.60 -4.06
CA VAL A 210 -27.70 12.42 -4.71
C VAL A 210 -28.68 11.25 -4.72
N LYS A 211 -28.55 10.38 -5.72
CA LYS A 211 -29.39 9.19 -5.90
C LYS A 211 -28.52 7.95 -5.88
N GLY A 212 -29.03 6.89 -5.26
CA GLY A 212 -28.40 5.58 -5.24
C GLY A 212 -27.09 5.52 -4.44
N GLU A 213 -26.42 4.39 -4.58
CA GLU A 213 -25.07 4.14 -4.06
C GLU A 213 -24.04 4.40 -5.18
N LEU A 214 -22.76 4.44 -4.83
CA LEU A 214 -21.71 4.46 -5.84
C LEU A 214 -21.72 3.12 -6.58
N ASP A 215 -21.91 3.17 -7.89
CA ASP A 215 -21.72 2.02 -8.77
C ASP A 215 -20.28 1.97 -9.30
N HIS A 216 -19.99 0.97 -10.14
CA HIS A 216 -18.68 0.77 -10.75
C HIS A 216 -18.13 2.02 -11.47
N PHE A 217 -18.98 2.76 -12.19
CA PHE A 217 -18.55 3.95 -12.93
C PHE A 217 -18.40 5.17 -12.00
N GLY A 218 -19.31 5.31 -11.05
CA GLY A 218 -19.25 6.33 -10.01
C GLY A 218 -18.00 6.20 -9.15
N ALA A 219 -17.53 4.98 -8.89
CA ALA A 219 -16.30 4.71 -8.13
C ALA A 219 -15.04 5.25 -8.82
N LEU A 220 -14.90 5.03 -10.14
CA LEU A 220 -13.78 5.60 -10.92
C LEU A 220 -13.83 7.12 -10.95
N GLY A 221 -15.04 7.67 -11.06
CA GLY A 221 -15.29 9.10 -10.94
C GLY A 221 -14.93 9.68 -9.59
N ALA A 222 -15.28 8.98 -8.52
CA ALA A 222 -14.97 9.36 -7.15
C ALA A 222 -13.45 9.30 -6.88
N LEU A 223 -12.74 8.34 -7.47
CA LEU A 223 -11.27 8.30 -7.43
C LEU A 223 -10.65 9.53 -8.12
N GLN A 224 -11.19 9.98 -9.25
CA GLN A 224 -10.79 11.25 -9.87
C GLN A 224 -11.08 12.45 -8.97
N GLY A 225 -12.23 12.41 -8.30
CA GLY A 225 -12.61 13.30 -7.20
C GLY A 225 -11.51 13.44 -6.18
N LEU A 226 -11.13 12.32 -5.59
CA LEU A 226 -10.10 12.23 -4.56
C LEU A 226 -8.75 12.76 -5.06
N LEU A 227 -8.32 12.38 -6.26
CA LEU A 227 -7.04 12.85 -6.83
C LEU A 227 -7.01 14.38 -7.02
N LEU A 228 -8.11 14.97 -7.48
CA LEU A 228 -8.23 16.42 -7.58
C LEU A 228 -8.13 17.09 -6.21
N VAL A 229 -8.90 16.59 -5.23
CA VAL A 229 -8.90 17.11 -3.85
C VAL A 229 -7.49 17.04 -3.27
N LEU A 230 -6.81 15.90 -3.39
CA LEU A 230 -5.44 15.72 -2.91
C LEU A 230 -4.49 16.75 -3.54
N ARG A 231 -4.54 16.92 -4.87
CA ARG A 231 -3.69 17.88 -5.57
C ARG A 231 -3.96 19.32 -5.11
N ASP A 232 -5.23 19.72 -5.03
CA ASP A 232 -5.61 21.07 -4.60
C ASP A 232 -5.27 21.33 -3.13
N SER A 233 -5.22 20.29 -2.29
CA SER A 233 -4.73 20.35 -0.90
C SER A 233 -3.20 20.31 -0.77
N GLY A 234 -2.46 20.36 -1.89
CA GLY A 234 -0.99 20.41 -1.89
C GLY A 234 -0.29 19.05 -1.80
N PHE A 235 -1.02 17.92 -1.83
CA PHE A 235 -0.40 16.61 -1.96
C PHE A 235 0.16 16.42 -3.37
N ALA A 236 1.32 15.77 -3.48
CA ALA A 236 1.96 15.49 -4.76
C ALA A 236 1.18 14.46 -5.60
N GLY A 237 0.36 13.62 -4.97
CA GLY A 237 -0.46 12.60 -5.63
C GLY A 237 -0.89 11.51 -4.65
N LEU A 238 -1.34 10.39 -5.21
CA LEU A 238 -1.74 9.18 -4.49
C LEU A 238 -0.91 7.98 -4.97
N VAL A 239 -0.23 7.30 -4.06
CA VAL A 239 0.30 5.96 -4.30
C VAL A 239 -0.73 4.93 -3.83
N LEU A 240 -1.26 4.14 -4.76
CA LEU A 240 -2.26 3.12 -4.50
C LEU A 240 -1.68 1.72 -4.74
N VAL A 241 -1.65 0.89 -3.71
CA VAL A 241 -1.14 -0.48 -3.75
C VAL A 241 -2.30 -1.48 -3.71
N LEU A 242 -2.39 -2.33 -4.74
CA LEU A 242 -3.19 -3.54 -4.77
C LEU A 242 -2.27 -4.73 -4.50
N ASP A 243 -2.17 -5.13 -3.24
CA ASP A 243 -1.29 -6.22 -2.83
C ASP A 243 -1.96 -7.58 -3.05
N GLU A 244 -1.16 -8.60 -3.35
CA GLU A 244 -1.55 -9.99 -3.55
C GLU A 244 -2.64 -10.22 -4.62
N VAL A 245 -2.46 -9.69 -5.83
CA VAL A 245 -3.41 -9.93 -6.92
C VAL A 245 -3.44 -11.40 -7.38
N GLU A 246 -2.45 -12.21 -7.00
CA GLU A 246 -2.44 -13.67 -7.23
C GLU A 246 -3.59 -14.40 -6.54
N THR A 247 -4.19 -13.82 -5.50
CA THR A 247 -5.38 -14.38 -4.83
C THR A 247 -6.56 -14.58 -5.80
N LEU A 248 -6.61 -13.81 -6.89
CA LEU A 248 -7.58 -13.97 -7.97
C LEU A 248 -7.51 -15.36 -8.64
N GLN A 249 -6.39 -16.08 -8.54
CA GLN A 249 -6.28 -17.43 -9.09
C GLN A 249 -7.19 -18.43 -8.37
N ARG A 250 -7.59 -18.13 -7.12
CA ARG A 250 -8.40 -19.01 -6.26
C ARG A 250 -9.91 -18.78 -6.38
N VAL A 251 -10.34 -17.67 -6.98
CA VAL A 251 -11.76 -17.34 -7.11
C VAL A 251 -12.39 -18.06 -8.31
N ARG A 252 -13.73 -18.15 -8.32
CA ARG A 252 -14.49 -18.77 -9.43
C ARG A 252 -14.15 -18.11 -10.77
N SER A 253 -14.16 -18.91 -11.84
CA SER A 253 -13.65 -18.48 -13.14
C SER A 253 -14.35 -17.25 -13.72
N ASP A 254 -15.67 -17.11 -13.55
CA ASP A 254 -16.46 -15.97 -14.02
C ASP A 254 -16.14 -14.69 -13.23
N VAL A 255 -15.92 -14.81 -11.92
CA VAL A 255 -15.51 -13.71 -11.04
C VAL A 255 -14.10 -13.26 -11.37
N ARG A 256 -13.19 -14.21 -11.59
CA ARG A 256 -11.82 -13.95 -12.02
C ARG A 256 -11.77 -13.22 -13.36
N ASP A 257 -12.57 -13.64 -14.35
CA ASP A 257 -12.64 -12.97 -15.65
C ASP A 257 -13.07 -11.50 -15.51
N LYS A 258 -14.04 -11.22 -14.63
CA LYS A 258 -14.43 -9.84 -14.32
C LYS A 258 -13.33 -9.06 -13.61
N ALA A 259 -12.62 -9.69 -12.66
CA ALA A 259 -11.51 -9.05 -11.93
C ALA A 259 -10.32 -8.71 -12.84
N LEU A 260 -9.93 -9.62 -13.73
CA LEU A 260 -8.87 -9.37 -14.72
C LEU A 260 -9.28 -8.26 -15.71
N ASN A 261 -10.56 -8.23 -16.12
CA ASN A 261 -11.09 -7.12 -16.93
C ASN A 261 -11.09 -5.79 -16.18
N ALA A 262 -11.40 -5.78 -14.87
CA ALA A 262 -11.33 -4.59 -14.04
C ALA A 262 -9.88 -4.07 -13.91
N LEU A 263 -8.91 -4.97 -13.71
CA LEU A 263 -7.49 -4.61 -13.70
C LEU A 263 -7.04 -4.02 -15.04
N ARG A 264 -7.42 -4.65 -16.15
CA ARG A 264 -7.18 -4.15 -17.52
C ARG A 264 -7.78 -2.76 -17.71
N GLN A 265 -9.00 -2.53 -17.23
CA GLN A 265 -9.65 -1.23 -17.28
C GLN A 265 -8.88 -0.19 -16.47
N LEU A 266 -8.48 -0.50 -15.23
CA LEU A 266 -7.69 0.44 -14.42
C LEU A 266 -6.38 0.84 -15.11
N MET A 267 -5.68 -0.11 -15.74
CA MET A 267 -4.48 0.18 -16.53
C MET A 267 -4.77 1.11 -17.71
N ASP A 268 -5.81 0.82 -18.51
CA ASP A 268 -6.20 1.67 -19.64
C ASP A 268 -6.50 3.11 -19.22
N GLU A 269 -7.16 3.28 -18.08
CA GLU A 269 -7.56 4.59 -17.56
C GLU A 269 -6.35 5.37 -17.01
N VAL A 270 -5.35 4.66 -16.46
CA VAL A 270 -4.03 5.23 -16.09
C VAL A 270 -3.28 5.67 -17.35
N ASP A 271 -3.19 4.82 -18.37
CA ASP A 271 -2.48 5.13 -19.62
C ASP A 271 -3.16 6.26 -20.41
N ALA A 272 -4.49 6.34 -20.34
CA ALA A 272 -5.28 7.41 -20.97
C ALA A 272 -5.17 8.76 -20.22
N GLY A 273 -4.44 8.82 -19.10
CA GLY A 273 -4.26 10.04 -18.30
C GLY A 273 -5.53 10.47 -17.56
N ARG A 274 -6.47 9.55 -17.32
CA ARG A 274 -7.73 9.88 -16.63
C ARG A 274 -7.57 10.02 -15.11
N PHE A 275 -6.44 9.55 -14.56
CA PHE A 275 -6.12 9.63 -13.14
C PHE A 275 -4.84 10.44 -12.87
N PRO A 276 -4.80 11.74 -13.22
CA PRO A 276 -3.62 12.57 -12.99
C PRO A 276 -3.25 12.59 -11.50
N GLY A 277 -1.98 12.34 -11.18
CA GLY A 277 -1.50 12.22 -9.81
C GLY A 277 -1.66 10.82 -9.19
N LEU A 278 -2.02 9.79 -9.96
CA LEU A 278 -2.10 8.41 -9.48
C LEU A 278 -0.84 7.61 -9.84
N TYR A 279 -0.21 7.00 -8.83
CA TYR A 279 0.70 5.89 -8.99
C TYR A 279 0.01 4.60 -8.53
N LEU A 280 -0.44 3.77 -9.48
CA LEU A 280 -1.03 2.46 -9.22
C LEU A 280 0.03 1.35 -9.23
N ILE A 281 0.12 0.61 -8.13
CA ILE A 281 1.02 -0.53 -7.97
C ILE A 281 0.18 -1.78 -7.76
N ILE A 282 0.54 -2.87 -8.44
CA ILE A 282 0.03 -4.22 -8.12
C ILE A 282 1.17 -5.14 -7.73
N THR A 283 0.92 -6.10 -6.84
CA THR A 283 1.89 -7.16 -6.55
C THR A 283 1.32 -8.53 -6.91
N GLY A 284 2.16 -9.41 -7.45
CA GLY A 284 1.73 -10.72 -7.92
C GLY A 284 2.85 -11.76 -7.91
N THR A 285 2.50 -13.04 -7.87
CA THR A 285 3.45 -14.14 -8.13
C THR A 285 3.74 -14.30 -9.62
N PRO A 286 4.90 -14.88 -9.99
CA PRO A 286 5.17 -15.38 -11.33
C PRO A 286 4.02 -16.20 -11.94
N ALA A 287 3.42 -17.10 -11.16
CA ALA A 287 2.29 -17.92 -11.59
C ALA A 287 1.05 -17.08 -11.96
N PHE A 288 0.83 -15.93 -11.31
CA PHE A 288 -0.24 -15.00 -11.70
C PHE A 288 0.05 -14.32 -13.03
N PHE A 289 1.29 -13.88 -13.28
CA PHE A 289 1.62 -13.16 -14.52
C PHE A 289 1.74 -14.07 -15.75
N ASP A 290 2.28 -15.29 -15.59
CA ASP A 290 2.57 -16.20 -16.70
C ASP A 290 1.57 -17.35 -16.83
N GLY A 291 0.76 -17.61 -15.81
CA GLY A 291 -0.17 -18.74 -15.80
C GLY A 291 -1.50 -18.47 -16.49
N MET A 292 -2.10 -19.53 -17.05
CA MET A 292 -3.44 -19.52 -17.65
C MET A 292 -4.59 -19.25 -16.65
N GLN A 293 -4.30 -19.34 -15.35
CA GLN A 293 -5.24 -18.99 -14.28
C GLN A 293 -5.06 -17.53 -13.81
N GLY A 294 -4.14 -16.77 -14.39
CA GLY A 294 -3.90 -15.36 -14.08
C GLY A 294 -3.98 -14.48 -15.34
N VAL A 295 -3.00 -13.59 -15.52
CA VAL A 295 -2.97 -12.56 -16.57
C VAL A 295 -3.10 -13.12 -17.99
N GLN A 296 -2.47 -14.27 -18.28
CA GLN A 296 -2.53 -14.89 -19.62
C GLN A 296 -3.94 -15.31 -20.04
N ARG A 297 -4.86 -15.43 -19.09
CA ARG A 297 -6.28 -15.73 -19.36
C ARG A 297 -6.97 -14.61 -20.15
N LEU A 298 -6.48 -13.37 -20.02
CA LEU A 298 -7.00 -12.19 -20.71
C LEU A 298 -5.91 -11.59 -21.61
N PRO A 299 -5.84 -11.95 -22.90
CA PRO A 299 -4.82 -11.47 -23.82
C PRO A 299 -4.57 -9.95 -23.84
N PRO A 300 -5.59 -9.06 -23.82
CA PRO A 300 -5.33 -7.62 -23.79
C PRO A 300 -4.66 -7.13 -22.50
N LEU A 301 -4.88 -7.81 -21.36
CA LEU A 301 -4.16 -7.52 -20.12
C LEU A 301 -2.72 -8.04 -20.20
N ALA A 302 -2.53 -9.26 -20.70
CA ALA A 302 -1.22 -9.87 -20.87
C ALA A 302 -0.30 -9.03 -21.77
N GLN A 303 -0.81 -8.49 -22.87
CA GLN A 303 -0.05 -7.62 -23.77
C GLN A 303 0.46 -6.34 -23.10
N ARG A 304 -0.32 -5.76 -22.18
CA ARG A 304 0.06 -4.53 -21.46
C ARG A 304 1.10 -4.79 -20.37
N LEU A 305 0.98 -5.95 -19.72
CA LEU A 305 1.92 -6.36 -18.69
C LEU A 305 3.20 -6.97 -19.27
N ALA A 306 3.19 -7.48 -20.51
CA ALA A 306 4.30 -8.17 -21.14
C ALA A 306 5.64 -7.44 -20.90
N THR A 307 6.57 -8.12 -20.25
CA THR A 307 7.90 -7.63 -19.92
C THR A 307 8.87 -8.78 -20.19
N ASP A 308 9.93 -8.50 -20.95
CA ASP A 308 10.94 -9.50 -21.27
C ASP A 308 11.96 -9.56 -20.13
N PHE A 309 11.87 -10.62 -19.32
CA PHE A 309 12.82 -10.89 -18.26
C PHE A 309 13.93 -11.80 -18.77
N SER A 310 15.17 -11.32 -18.72
CA SER A 310 16.31 -12.12 -19.15
C SER A 310 16.63 -13.21 -18.11
N ALA A 311 17.41 -14.22 -18.52
CA ALA A 311 17.92 -15.23 -17.60
C ALA A 311 18.85 -14.64 -16.52
N ASP A 312 19.51 -13.51 -16.81
CA ASP A 312 20.36 -12.81 -15.86
C ASP A 312 19.62 -11.61 -15.26
N GLU A 313 19.11 -11.81 -14.03
CA GLU A 313 18.26 -10.84 -13.33
C GLU A 313 18.97 -9.51 -12.99
N ARG A 314 20.29 -9.45 -13.17
CA ARG A 314 21.08 -8.21 -12.99
C ARG A 314 20.80 -7.18 -14.08
N PHE A 315 20.32 -7.62 -15.24
CA PHE A 315 20.01 -6.76 -16.38
C PHE A 315 18.51 -6.47 -16.54
N ASP A 316 17.69 -6.90 -15.57
CA ASP A 316 16.27 -6.55 -15.55
C ASP A 316 16.11 -5.03 -15.53
N ASN A 317 15.25 -4.49 -16.41
CA ASN A 317 15.02 -3.07 -16.52
C ASN A 317 14.06 -2.57 -15.42
N PRO A 318 14.51 -1.76 -14.43
CA PRO A 318 13.64 -1.27 -13.36
C PRO A 318 12.53 -0.32 -13.84
N ARG A 319 12.67 0.23 -15.05
CA ARG A 319 11.69 1.12 -15.70
C ARG A 319 10.59 0.38 -16.46
N ALA A 320 10.68 -0.94 -16.60
CA ALA A 320 9.66 -1.74 -17.27
C ALA A 320 8.33 -1.73 -16.49
N THR A 321 7.24 -2.11 -17.16
CA THR A 321 5.90 -2.20 -16.55
C THR A 321 5.87 -3.20 -15.40
N GLN A 322 6.54 -4.35 -15.58
CA GLN A 322 6.81 -5.30 -14.49
C GLN A 322 8.25 -5.16 -13.99
N ILE A 323 8.45 -5.27 -12.69
CA ILE A 323 9.76 -5.53 -12.08
C ILE A 323 9.76 -6.88 -11.37
N ARG A 324 10.91 -7.55 -11.38
CA ARG A 324 11.10 -8.82 -10.67
C ARG A 324 11.88 -8.59 -9.38
N LEU A 325 11.32 -9.03 -8.26
CA LEU A 325 12.03 -9.15 -6.99
C LEU A 325 12.71 -10.52 -6.92
N PRO A 326 14.06 -10.57 -6.94
CA PRO A 326 14.78 -11.79 -6.66
C PRO A 326 14.43 -12.18 -5.23
N GLY A 327 14.07 -13.44 -5.00
CA GLY A 327 13.92 -13.94 -3.63
C GLY A 327 15.20 -13.70 -2.81
N PHE A 328 15.12 -13.87 -1.50
CA PHE A 328 16.28 -13.67 -0.65
C PHE A 328 17.33 -14.76 -0.91
N SER A 329 18.54 -14.33 -1.29
CA SER A 329 19.74 -15.16 -1.24
C SER A 329 20.19 -15.35 0.21
N GLN A 330 21.00 -16.37 0.46
CA GLN A 330 21.66 -16.57 1.76
C GLN A 330 22.39 -15.29 2.22
N GLU A 331 23.12 -14.64 1.32
CA GLU A 331 23.85 -13.40 1.60
C GLU A 331 22.90 -12.26 2.02
N SER A 332 21.82 -12.04 1.26
CA SER A 332 20.83 -11.00 1.59
C SER A 332 20.08 -11.27 2.89
N LEU A 333 19.88 -12.55 3.24
CA LEU A 333 19.24 -12.95 4.48
C LEU A 333 20.15 -12.71 5.69
N VAL A 334 21.46 -12.98 5.54
CA VAL A 334 22.46 -12.63 6.56
C VAL A 334 22.55 -11.12 6.73
N GLU A 335 22.61 -10.35 5.64
CA GLU A 335 22.61 -8.88 5.70
C GLU A 335 21.38 -8.36 6.47
N LEU A 336 20.19 -8.88 6.16
CA LEU A 336 18.96 -8.54 6.89
C LEU A 336 19.07 -8.91 8.37
N GLY A 337 19.56 -10.10 8.70
CA GLY A 337 19.72 -10.56 10.09
C GLY A 337 20.68 -9.70 10.90
N VAL A 338 21.81 -9.31 10.30
CA VAL A 338 22.80 -8.40 10.91
C VAL A 338 22.15 -7.04 11.17
N LYS A 339 21.45 -6.44 10.19
CA LYS A 339 20.73 -5.17 10.38
C LYS A 339 19.71 -5.25 11.52
N VAL A 340 18.93 -6.33 11.59
CA VAL A 340 17.93 -6.54 12.66
C VAL A 340 18.59 -6.65 14.03
N ARG A 341 19.65 -7.46 14.15
CA ARG A 341 20.40 -7.60 15.40
C ARG A 341 21.01 -6.27 15.83
N ASP A 342 21.67 -5.56 14.93
CA ASP A 342 22.34 -4.30 15.25
C ASP A 342 21.30 -3.26 15.71
N LEU A 343 20.15 -3.20 15.03
CA LEU A 343 19.02 -2.36 15.43
C LEU A 343 18.49 -2.74 16.82
N TYR A 344 18.39 -4.04 17.12
CA TYR A 344 17.98 -4.52 18.44
C TYR A 344 18.96 -4.08 19.54
N ALA A 345 20.26 -4.29 19.30
CA ALA A 345 21.35 -4.10 20.26
C ALA A 345 21.51 -2.64 20.73
N VAL A 346 21.07 -1.65 19.94
CA VAL A 346 21.13 -0.21 20.29
C VAL A 346 20.49 0.09 21.65
N GLY A 347 19.46 -0.65 22.06
CA GLY A 347 18.75 -0.43 23.32
C GLY A 347 18.62 -1.68 24.18
N ALA A 348 19.55 -2.63 24.04
CA ALA A 348 19.56 -3.91 24.75
C ALA A 348 20.88 -4.11 25.51
N ASP A 349 21.03 -5.21 26.23
CA ASP A 349 22.30 -5.54 26.89
C ASP A 349 23.43 -5.70 25.85
N PRO A 350 24.64 -5.13 26.08
CA PRO A 350 25.79 -5.28 25.18
C PRO A 350 26.18 -6.74 24.88
N ARG A 351 25.75 -7.70 25.71
CA ARG A 351 25.89 -9.14 25.49
C ARG A 351 25.23 -9.59 24.19
N VAL A 352 24.10 -9.00 23.79
CA VAL A 352 23.36 -9.41 22.59
C VAL A 352 24.26 -9.42 21.35
N GLY A 353 24.98 -8.33 21.08
CA GLY A 353 25.90 -8.25 19.94
C GLY A 353 27.16 -9.09 20.08
N LYS A 354 27.52 -9.52 21.30
CA LYS A 354 28.69 -10.40 21.54
C LYS A 354 28.36 -11.88 21.37
N VAL A 355 27.16 -12.27 21.78
CA VAL A 355 26.72 -13.67 21.79
C VAL A 355 26.06 -14.05 20.46
N VAL A 356 25.34 -13.11 19.85
CA VAL A 356 24.70 -13.28 18.55
C VAL A 356 25.55 -12.58 17.48
N ASP A 357 26.75 -13.07 17.25
CA ASP A 357 27.67 -12.47 16.27
C ASP A 357 27.24 -12.74 14.81
N ASP A 358 28.00 -12.23 13.84
CA ASP A 358 27.71 -12.43 12.41
C ASP A 358 27.73 -13.91 12.01
N ALA A 359 28.55 -14.73 12.67
CA ALA A 359 28.63 -16.16 12.42
C ALA A 359 27.34 -16.86 12.87
N TYR A 360 26.83 -16.54 14.06
CA TYR A 360 25.55 -17.08 14.52
C TYR A 360 24.39 -16.69 13.58
N VAL A 361 24.35 -15.42 13.15
CA VAL A 361 23.33 -14.95 12.20
C VAL A 361 23.40 -15.74 10.89
N ALA A 362 24.61 -16.00 10.39
CA ALA A 362 24.84 -16.82 9.20
C ALA A 362 24.40 -18.28 9.39
N ASP A 363 24.74 -18.90 10.52
CA ASP A 363 24.35 -20.26 10.86
C ASP A 363 22.83 -20.40 10.94
N LEU A 364 22.15 -19.45 11.59
CA LEU A 364 20.69 -19.43 11.69
C LEU A 364 20.05 -19.24 10.31
N ALA A 365 20.57 -18.32 9.50
CA ALA A 365 20.09 -18.09 8.14
C ALA A 365 20.24 -19.37 7.29
N GLN A 366 21.36 -20.09 7.44
CA GLN A 366 21.61 -21.34 6.73
C GLN A 366 20.67 -22.45 7.21
N ALA A 367 20.44 -22.55 8.52
CA ALA A 367 19.55 -23.55 9.10
C ALA A 367 18.09 -23.36 8.66
N VAL A 368 17.61 -22.11 8.59
CA VAL A 368 16.25 -21.80 8.09
C VAL A 368 16.15 -22.09 6.59
N SER A 369 17.14 -21.68 5.80
CA SER A 369 17.16 -21.91 4.35
C SER A 369 17.26 -23.39 4.00
N GLY A 370 18.11 -24.14 4.70
CA GLY A 370 18.32 -25.57 4.48
C GLY A 370 17.10 -26.45 4.80
N ARG A 371 16.20 -25.99 5.69
CA ARG A 371 14.96 -26.71 6.01
C ARG A 371 13.75 -26.35 5.14
N LEU A 372 13.79 -25.22 4.43
CA LEU A 372 12.65 -24.71 3.65
C LEU A 372 12.94 -24.60 2.14
N GLY A 373 14.17 -24.90 1.71
CA GLY A 373 14.57 -24.85 0.31
C GLY A 373 14.78 -23.44 -0.25
N VAL A 374 14.87 -23.36 -1.58
CA VAL A 374 15.15 -22.13 -2.35
C VAL A 374 13.89 -21.27 -2.42
N GLY A 375 13.56 -20.61 -1.32
CA GLY A 375 12.32 -19.85 -1.17
C GLY A 375 12.12 -19.41 0.26
N VAL A 376 13.23 -19.02 0.92
CA VAL A 376 13.27 -18.70 2.35
C VAL A 376 12.13 -17.75 2.69
N ALA A 377 11.56 -17.91 3.89
CA ALA A 377 10.68 -16.93 4.49
C ALA A 377 11.52 -15.96 5.36
N PRO A 378 12.02 -14.82 4.84
CA PRO A 378 12.65 -13.77 5.64
C PRO A 378 11.86 -13.45 6.90
N ARG A 379 10.53 -13.47 6.77
CA ARG A 379 9.57 -13.32 7.85
C ARG A 379 9.80 -14.32 8.98
N LEU A 380 9.94 -15.62 8.66
CA LEU A 380 10.20 -16.66 9.65
C LEU A 380 11.60 -16.51 10.25
N PHE A 381 12.63 -16.31 9.42
CA PHE A 381 14.00 -16.13 9.87
C PHE A 381 14.10 -14.98 10.88
N VAL A 382 13.58 -13.81 10.52
CA VAL A 382 13.59 -12.62 11.39
C VAL A 382 12.74 -12.83 12.65
N LYS A 383 11.57 -13.48 12.54
CA LYS A 383 10.73 -13.81 13.70
C LYS A 383 11.47 -14.70 14.70
N LYS A 384 12.18 -15.73 14.22
CA LYS A 384 12.97 -16.63 15.07
C LYS A 384 14.19 -15.91 15.65
N LEU A 385 14.90 -15.12 14.84
CA LEU A 385 16.03 -14.31 15.30
C LEU A 385 15.61 -13.36 16.44
N VAL A 386 14.52 -12.61 16.29
CA VAL A 386 14.08 -11.67 17.32
C VAL A 386 13.50 -12.39 18.54
N GLY A 387 12.47 -13.22 18.35
CA GLY A 387 11.70 -13.78 19.47
C GLY A 387 12.34 -14.97 20.17
N ASP A 388 13.07 -15.81 19.44
CA ASP A 388 13.65 -17.04 20.00
C ASP A 388 15.13 -16.90 20.37
N VAL A 389 15.83 -15.91 19.80
CA VAL A 389 17.27 -15.71 20.04
C VAL A 389 17.53 -14.39 20.77
N LEU A 390 17.34 -13.24 20.12
CA LEU A 390 17.72 -11.93 20.67
C LEU A 390 17.02 -11.64 22.00
N ASP A 391 15.70 -11.84 22.06
CA ASP A 391 14.91 -11.64 23.27
C ASP A 391 15.38 -12.52 24.45
N ARG A 392 15.80 -13.75 24.18
CA ARG A 392 16.24 -14.68 25.22
C ARG A 392 17.66 -14.36 25.69
N VAL A 393 18.54 -13.94 24.78
CA VAL A 393 19.89 -13.47 25.15
C VAL A 393 19.81 -12.20 26.00
N ASP A 394 18.88 -11.30 25.69
CA ASP A 394 18.67 -10.05 26.45
C ASP A 394 18.04 -10.33 27.83
N GLN A 395 17.09 -11.27 27.93
CA GLN A 395 16.37 -11.56 29.19
C GLN A 395 17.10 -12.51 30.13
N PHE A 396 17.86 -13.47 29.60
CA PHE A 396 18.44 -14.57 30.39
C PHE A 396 19.97 -14.55 30.33
N PRO A 397 20.66 -14.14 31.41
CA PRO A 397 22.12 -14.00 31.44
C PRO A 397 22.90 -15.28 31.09
N ASP A 398 22.31 -16.46 31.34
CA ASP A 398 22.95 -17.75 31.10
C ASP A 398 22.53 -18.39 29.77
N PHE A 399 21.67 -17.74 28.98
CA PHE A 399 21.25 -18.28 27.69
C PHE A 399 22.35 -18.07 26.63
N ASP A 400 22.88 -19.17 26.12
CA ASP A 400 23.75 -19.25 24.95
C ASP A 400 22.98 -19.91 23.80
N PRO A 401 22.69 -19.20 22.71
CA PRO A 401 21.91 -19.74 21.61
C PRO A 401 22.65 -20.83 20.82
N TYR A 402 23.98 -20.94 20.91
CA TYR A 402 24.71 -22.07 20.32
C TYR A 402 24.46 -23.39 21.06
N GLN A 403 24.17 -23.33 22.36
CA GLN A 403 23.99 -24.51 23.21
C GLN A 403 22.51 -24.80 23.49
N HIS A 404 21.70 -23.76 23.65
CA HIS A 404 20.36 -23.85 24.20
C HIS A 404 19.24 -23.64 23.17
N TYR A 405 19.55 -23.18 21.95
CA TYR A 405 18.57 -23.02 20.88
C TYR A 405 18.72 -24.08 19.80
N ALA A 406 17.68 -24.88 19.63
CA ALA A 406 17.51 -25.73 18.45
C ALA A 406 16.41 -25.13 17.58
N LEU A 407 16.73 -24.80 16.32
CA LEU A 407 15.73 -24.34 15.37
C LEU A 407 14.61 -25.39 15.28
N THR A 408 13.37 -24.93 15.42
CA THR A 408 12.16 -25.74 15.20
C THR A 408 11.22 -24.93 14.31
N VAL A 409 10.74 -25.56 13.24
CA VAL A 409 9.76 -24.97 12.31
C VAL A 409 8.52 -25.85 12.40
N ARG A 410 7.42 -25.28 12.91
CA ARG A 410 6.13 -25.97 12.99
C ARG A 410 5.23 -25.53 11.84
N ALA A 411 4.25 -26.34 11.45
CA ALA A 411 3.29 -25.98 10.40
C ALA A 411 2.57 -24.64 10.67
N GLY A 412 2.29 -24.34 11.94
CA GLY A 412 1.68 -23.06 12.36
C GLY A 412 2.64 -21.86 12.33
N ASP A 413 3.94 -22.07 12.14
CA ASP A 413 4.89 -20.98 11.95
C ASP A 413 4.85 -20.42 10.52
N LEU A 414 4.33 -21.19 9.55
CA LEU A 414 4.25 -20.85 8.14
C LEU A 414 2.87 -20.28 7.78
N THR A 415 2.86 -19.22 6.97
CA THR A 415 1.62 -18.73 6.35
C THR A 415 1.09 -19.73 5.33
N ASP A 416 -0.17 -19.62 4.91
CA ASP A 416 -0.71 -20.47 3.84
C ASP A 416 0.10 -20.34 2.54
N ALA A 417 0.60 -19.13 2.26
CA ALA A 417 1.48 -18.84 1.14
C ALA A 417 2.84 -19.53 1.26
N GLU A 418 3.46 -19.49 2.43
CA GLU A 418 4.75 -20.15 2.67
C GLU A 418 4.62 -21.68 2.69
N ARG A 419 3.51 -22.23 3.19
CA ARG A 419 3.24 -23.69 3.10
C ARG A 419 3.18 -24.15 1.64
N GLN A 420 2.53 -23.38 0.78
CA GLN A 420 2.46 -23.69 -0.65
C GLN A 420 3.82 -23.65 -1.35
N SER A 421 4.76 -22.81 -0.90
CA SER A 421 6.13 -22.83 -1.44
C SER A 421 6.98 -23.99 -0.92
N VAL A 422 6.56 -24.64 0.18
CA VAL A 422 7.31 -25.69 0.87
C VAL A 422 6.81 -27.09 0.53
N ASP A 423 5.53 -27.24 0.17
CA ASP A 423 4.90 -28.53 -0.20
C ASP A 423 5.56 -29.22 -1.44
N ASP A 424 6.46 -28.55 -2.17
CA ASP A 424 7.31 -29.16 -3.20
C ASP A 424 8.58 -29.85 -2.63
N ILE A 425 8.74 -29.90 -1.30
CA ILE A 425 9.88 -30.48 -0.59
C ILE A 425 9.35 -31.43 0.51
N ASP A 426 9.68 -32.72 0.41
CA ASP A 426 9.38 -33.70 1.46
C ASP A 426 9.99 -33.23 2.81
N LEU A 427 9.12 -32.87 3.75
CA LEU A 427 9.51 -32.62 5.14
C LEU A 427 9.11 -33.83 5.99
N ASP A 428 10.07 -34.42 6.69
CA ASP A 428 9.79 -35.33 7.81
C ASP A 428 9.21 -34.49 8.98
N ILE A 429 7.88 -34.50 9.10
CA ILE A 429 7.10 -33.81 10.15
C ILE A 429 7.20 -34.54 11.49
#